data_AF-A0A1W9XC85-F1
#
_entry.id   AF-A0A1W9XC85-F1
#
_cell.length_a   1.000
_cell.length_b   1.000
_cell.length_c   1.000
_cell.angle_alpha   90.00
_cell.angle_beta   90.00
_cell.angle_gamma   90.00
#
_symmetry.space_group_name_H-M   'P 1'
#
loop_
_entity.id
_entity.type
_entity.pdbx_description
1 polymer ?
#
loop_
_entity_poly.entity_id
_entity_poly.type
_entity_poly.pdbx_seq_one_letter_code
_entity_poly.pdbx_strand_id
1 'polypeptide(L)'
;METTIQEVWTLFRETDRRFQATDKLLSQKFQETDRKFQETDRKFQETDRKFQETEKLLALKSQETNNEIQRVSANVDKLTGKWGRFVEGLVEPGVLRLFRDRGIEIGKIFQRVKGHKKGDTMEIDILGVNHEYVVLVEVKSTLGSDDVKDHLRRLGRFKNFFPEYADRKVLGAVAGIVIEENVGRFAYRQGLFVIAQSGDAVKILNDESFRPKTW
;
A
#
# COMPACT_ATOMS: atom_id res chain seq x y z
N MET A 1 -45.88 -90.45 7.26
CA MET A 1 -44.49 -90.21 6.83
C MET A 1 -43.64 -90.17 8.09
N GLU A 2 -43.16 -91.33 8.54
CA GLU A 2 -42.29 -91.42 9.72
C GLU A 2 -40.85 -91.19 9.27
N THR A 3 -40.29 -90.04 9.65
CA THR A 3 -38.88 -89.75 9.47
C THR A 3 -38.09 -90.74 10.33
N THR A 4 -37.19 -91.51 9.72
CA THR A 4 -36.41 -92.52 10.43
C THR A 4 -35.28 -91.84 11.21
N ILE A 5 -34.95 -92.34 12.40
CA ILE A 5 -33.87 -91.83 13.28
C ILE A 5 -32.54 -91.62 12.51
N GLN A 6 -32.29 -92.41 11.46
CA GLN A 6 -31.13 -92.29 10.57
C GLN A 6 -31.13 -90.99 9.74
N GLU A 7 -32.30 -90.51 9.31
CA GLU A 7 -32.43 -89.23 8.58
C GLU A 7 -32.12 -88.05 9.51
N VAL A 8 -32.56 -88.10 10.76
CA VAL A 8 -32.27 -87.09 11.79
C VAL A 8 -30.77 -87.02 12.10
N TRP A 9 -30.09 -88.16 12.27
CA TRP A 9 -28.63 -88.20 12.48
C TRP A 9 -27.82 -87.71 11.27
N THR A 10 -28.36 -87.87 10.07
CA THR A 10 -27.73 -87.38 8.83
C THR A 10 -27.86 -85.86 8.73
N LEU A 11 -29.04 -85.31 9.02
CA LEU A 11 -29.27 -83.87 9.16
C LEU A 11 -28.39 -83.24 10.23
N PHE A 12 -28.20 -83.90 11.37
CA PHE A 12 -27.36 -83.38 12.45
C PHE A 12 -25.87 -83.30 12.04
N ARG A 13 -25.33 -84.35 11.39
CA ARG A 13 -23.95 -84.33 10.84
C ARG A 13 -23.76 -83.29 9.76
N GLU A 14 -24.77 -83.08 8.91
CA GLU A 14 -24.71 -82.05 7.88
C GLU A 14 -24.74 -80.64 8.49
N THR A 15 -25.55 -80.44 9.53
CA THR A 15 -25.64 -79.18 10.27
C THR A 15 -24.34 -78.86 10.98
N ASP A 16 -23.72 -79.84 11.66
CA ASP A 16 -22.41 -79.67 12.30
C ASP A 16 -21.30 -79.33 11.29
N ARG A 17 -21.29 -79.99 10.12
CA ARG A 17 -20.39 -79.63 9.02
C ARG A 17 -20.59 -78.20 8.52
N ARG A 18 -21.85 -77.77 8.35
CA ARG A 18 -22.18 -76.39 7.94
C ARG A 18 -21.76 -75.40 9.03
N PHE A 19 -21.91 -75.75 10.30
CA PHE A 19 -21.52 -74.91 11.42
C PHE A 19 -20.00 -74.71 11.46
N GLN A 20 -19.21 -75.79 11.39
CA GLN A 20 -17.74 -75.72 11.31
C GLN A 20 -17.25 -74.94 10.09
N ALA A 21 -17.89 -75.11 8.93
CA ALA A 21 -17.57 -74.34 7.73
C ALA A 21 -17.88 -72.84 7.91
N THR A 22 -19.00 -72.53 8.57
CA THR A 22 -19.39 -71.14 8.87
C THR A 22 -18.43 -70.49 9.86
N ASP A 23 -18.05 -71.20 10.91
CA ASP A 23 -17.12 -70.71 11.93
C ASP A 23 -15.73 -70.42 11.34
N LYS A 24 -15.23 -71.32 10.49
CA LYS A 24 -13.97 -71.13 9.75
C LYS A 24 -14.02 -69.92 8.82
N LEU A 25 -15.13 -69.73 8.10
CA LEU A 25 -15.34 -68.57 7.23
C LEU A 25 -15.42 -67.27 8.05
N LEU A 26 -16.11 -67.29 9.20
CA LEU A 26 -16.23 -66.14 10.09
C LEU A 26 -14.85 -65.73 10.64
N SER A 27 -14.06 -66.69 11.12
CA SER A 27 -12.72 -66.45 11.64
C SER A 27 -11.79 -65.85 10.58
N GLN A 28 -11.83 -66.36 9.34
CA GLN A 28 -11.10 -65.79 8.21
C GLN A 28 -11.54 -64.35 7.90
N LYS A 29 -12.85 -64.07 7.87
CA LYS A 29 -13.36 -62.71 7.67
C LYS A 29 -12.94 -61.77 8.78
N PHE A 30 -12.96 -62.21 10.04
CA PHE A 30 -12.50 -61.40 11.17
C PHE A 30 -11.03 -61.04 11.06
N GLN A 31 -10.16 -62.00 10.72
CA GLN A 31 -8.74 -61.74 10.51
C GLN A 31 -8.50 -60.79 9.33
N GLU A 32 -9.25 -60.93 8.24
CA GLU A 32 -9.14 -60.03 7.09
C GLU A 32 -9.59 -58.60 7.45
N THR A 33 -10.69 -58.47 8.20
CA THR A 33 -11.19 -57.18 8.68
C THR A 33 -10.20 -56.52 9.63
N ASP A 34 -9.64 -57.26 10.59
CA ASP A 34 -8.64 -56.73 11.53
C ASP A 34 -7.39 -56.22 10.79
N ARG A 35 -6.92 -56.97 9.80
CA ARG A 35 -5.81 -56.55 8.94
C ARG A 35 -6.12 -55.28 8.15
N LYS A 36 -7.32 -55.18 7.57
CA LYS A 36 -7.78 -53.96 6.86
C LYS A 36 -7.89 -52.76 7.81
N PHE A 37 -8.33 -52.97 9.03
CA PHE A 37 -8.42 -51.92 10.04
C PHE A 37 -7.05 -51.39 10.42
N GLN A 38 -6.08 -52.28 10.72
CA GLN A 38 -4.69 -51.89 11.00
C GLN A 38 -4.03 -51.16 9.83
N GLU A 39 -4.26 -51.59 8.59
CA GLU A 39 -3.74 -50.90 7.40
C GLU A 39 -4.35 -49.50 7.24
N THR A 40 -5.64 -49.36 7.53
CA THR A 40 -6.35 -48.07 7.49
C THR A 40 -5.84 -47.12 8.56
N ASP A 41 -5.64 -47.61 9.79
CA ASP A 41 -5.09 -46.81 10.89
C ASP A 41 -3.68 -46.31 10.56
N ARG A 42 -2.82 -47.17 9.99
CA ARG A 42 -1.48 -46.77 9.55
C ARG A 42 -1.52 -45.69 8.46
N LYS A 43 -2.42 -45.82 7.47
CA LYS A 43 -2.62 -44.82 6.42
C LYS A 43 -3.12 -43.49 6.99
N PHE A 44 -3.97 -43.53 8.01
CA PHE A 44 -4.47 -42.35 8.68
C PHE A 44 -3.34 -41.62 9.42
N GLN A 45 -2.52 -42.33 10.20
CA GLN A 45 -1.35 -41.78 10.89
C GLN A 45 -0.34 -41.16 9.91
N GLU A 46 -0.05 -41.82 8.79
CA GLU A 46 0.82 -41.24 7.75
C GLU A 46 0.23 -39.97 7.13
N THR A 47 -1.08 -39.93 6.92
CA THR A 47 -1.79 -38.77 6.36
C THR A 47 -1.75 -37.60 7.34
N ASP A 48 -2.01 -37.85 8.63
CA ASP A 48 -1.94 -36.84 9.68
C ASP A 48 -0.54 -36.25 9.78
N ARG A 49 0.51 -37.08 9.71
CA ARG A 49 1.90 -36.60 9.72
C ARG A 49 2.23 -35.71 8.52
N LYS A 50 1.81 -36.13 7.31
CA LYS A 50 1.99 -35.32 6.08
C LYS A 50 1.23 -34.00 6.15
N PHE A 51 0.04 -34.00 6.77
CA PHE A 51 -0.75 -32.81 6.96
C PHE A 51 -0.04 -31.82 7.90
N GLN A 52 0.45 -32.28 9.05
CA GLN A 52 1.23 -31.47 9.99
C GLN A 52 2.52 -30.91 9.38
N GLU A 53 3.24 -31.72 8.58
CA GLU A 53 4.43 -31.26 7.84
C GLU A 53 4.06 -30.17 6.82
N THR A 54 2.94 -30.33 6.13
CA THR A 54 2.43 -29.34 5.16
C THR A 54 2.01 -28.05 5.85
N GLU A 55 1.31 -28.10 6.98
CA GLU A 55 0.93 -26.93 7.77
C GLU A 55 2.16 -26.15 8.25
N LYS A 56 3.19 -26.85 8.75
CA LYS A 56 4.46 -26.21 9.16
C LYS A 56 5.15 -25.53 8.00
N LEU A 57 5.25 -26.20 6.85
CA LEU A 57 5.86 -25.62 5.65
C LEU A 57 5.08 -24.38 5.17
N LEU A 58 3.74 -24.46 5.19
CA LEU A 58 2.88 -23.36 4.80
C LEU A 58 3.02 -22.17 5.75
N ALA A 59 3.11 -22.41 7.06
CA ALA A 59 3.31 -21.38 8.07
C ALA A 59 4.67 -20.67 7.88
N LEU A 60 5.76 -21.43 7.68
CA LEU A 60 7.08 -20.87 7.41
C LEU A 60 7.09 -20.04 6.13
N LYS A 61 6.53 -20.58 5.04
CA LYS A 61 6.47 -19.87 3.75
C LYS A 61 5.60 -18.61 3.82
N SER A 62 4.51 -18.65 4.58
CA SER A 62 3.67 -17.48 4.85
C SER A 62 4.44 -16.41 5.62
N GLN A 63 5.21 -16.79 6.63
CA GLN A 63 6.05 -15.86 7.39
C GLN A 63 7.14 -15.23 6.51
N GLU A 64 7.81 -16.03 5.68
CA GLU A 64 8.81 -15.53 4.73
C GLU A 64 8.19 -14.54 3.73
N THR A 65 7.04 -14.90 3.16
CA THR A 65 6.30 -14.03 2.23
C THR A 65 5.91 -12.72 2.91
N ASN A 66 5.42 -12.75 4.14
CA ASN A 66 5.07 -11.54 4.90
C ASN A 66 6.30 -10.65 5.14
N ASN A 67 7.44 -11.24 5.47
CA ASN A 67 8.69 -10.50 5.65
C ASN A 67 9.19 -9.87 4.34
N GLU A 68 9.07 -10.58 3.21
CA GLU A 68 9.40 -10.05 1.89
C GLU A 68 8.49 -8.90 1.50
N ILE A 69 7.17 -9.03 1.70
CA ILE A 69 6.20 -7.96 1.47
C ILE A 69 6.58 -6.72 2.29
N GLN A 70 6.86 -6.87 3.58
CA GLN A 70 7.28 -5.74 4.43
C GLN A 70 8.55 -5.05 3.92
N ARG A 71 9.55 -5.82 3.48
CA ARG A 71 10.78 -5.27 2.88
C ARG A 71 10.50 -4.52 1.59
N VAL A 72 9.67 -5.08 0.72
CA VAL A 72 9.26 -4.44 -0.55
C VAL A 72 8.52 -3.14 -0.26
N SER A 73 7.52 -3.16 0.63
CA SER A 73 6.78 -1.95 1.04
C SER A 73 7.72 -0.86 1.57
N ALA A 74 8.64 -1.19 2.48
CA ALA A 74 9.59 -0.22 3.01
C ALA A 74 10.53 0.36 1.93
N ASN A 75 10.89 -0.42 0.91
CA ASN A 75 11.70 0.06 -0.20
C ASN A 75 10.90 0.97 -1.14
N VAL A 76 9.63 0.64 -1.41
CA VAL A 76 8.71 1.48 -2.18
C VAL A 76 8.53 2.84 -1.50
N ASP A 77 8.30 2.86 -0.18
CA ASP A 77 8.17 4.12 0.58
C ASP A 77 9.42 5.00 0.46
N LYS A 78 10.61 4.40 0.57
CA LYS A 78 11.90 5.10 0.39
C LYS A 78 12.05 5.66 -1.03
N LEU A 79 11.60 4.93 -2.04
CA LEU A 79 11.64 5.38 -3.44
C LEU A 79 10.69 6.55 -3.67
N THR A 80 9.46 6.50 -3.16
CA THR A 80 8.49 7.59 -3.24
C THR A 80 9.03 8.87 -2.63
N GLY A 81 9.65 8.80 -1.45
CA GLY A 81 10.28 9.98 -0.82
C GLY A 81 11.49 10.53 -1.60
N LYS A 82 12.28 9.67 -2.26
CA LYS A 82 13.36 10.09 -3.16
C LYS A 82 12.80 10.74 -4.44
N TRP A 83 11.69 10.23 -4.95
CA TRP A 83 11.02 10.78 -6.13
C TRP A 83 10.50 12.20 -5.88
N GLY A 84 9.88 12.45 -4.73
CA GLY A 84 9.48 13.82 -4.33
C GLY A 84 10.65 14.80 -4.35
N ARG A 85 11.78 14.43 -3.73
CA ARG A 85 13.00 15.26 -3.72
C ARG A 85 13.59 15.50 -5.11
N PHE A 86 13.52 14.50 -5.99
CA PHE A 86 13.97 14.68 -7.37
C PHE A 86 13.13 15.74 -8.09
N VAL A 87 11.81 15.68 -7.94
CA VAL A 87 10.92 16.68 -8.55
C VAL A 87 11.13 18.07 -7.92
N GLU A 88 11.28 18.17 -6.61
CA GLU A 88 11.65 19.42 -5.91
C GLU A 88 12.94 20.03 -6.50
N GLY A 89 13.96 19.19 -6.75
CA GLY A 89 15.24 19.59 -7.33
C GLY A 89 15.19 20.02 -8.79
N LEU A 90 14.18 19.61 -9.55
CA LEU A 90 13.95 20.10 -10.92
C LEU A 90 13.31 21.49 -10.93
N VAL A 91 12.47 21.79 -9.93
CA VAL A 91 11.71 23.04 -9.86
C VAL A 91 12.54 24.16 -9.24
N GLU A 92 13.21 23.89 -8.12
CA GLU A 92 13.90 24.89 -7.30
C GLU A 92 14.86 25.82 -8.08
N PRO A 93 15.73 25.31 -8.96
CA PRO A 93 16.66 26.18 -9.70
C PRO A 93 15.96 27.19 -10.61
N GLY A 94 14.75 26.86 -11.07
CA GLY A 94 13.94 27.74 -11.91
C GLY A 94 13.24 28.86 -11.14
N VAL A 95 12.93 28.65 -9.85
CA VAL A 95 12.09 29.55 -9.03
C VAL A 95 12.66 30.97 -9.01
N LEU A 96 13.97 31.14 -8.75
CA LEU A 96 14.61 32.48 -8.72
C LEU A 96 14.37 33.25 -10.01
N ARG A 97 14.65 32.62 -11.15
CA ARG A 97 14.49 33.24 -12.48
C ARG A 97 13.02 33.57 -12.73
N LEU A 98 12.14 32.58 -12.54
CA LEU A 98 10.72 32.70 -12.86
C LEU A 98 10.04 33.83 -12.09
N PHE A 99 10.34 34.00 -10.81
CA PHE A 99 9.76 35.09 -10.02
C PHE A 99 10.41 36.44 -10.31
N ARG A 100 11.70 36.48 -10.60
CA ARG A 100 12.36 37.72 -11.06
C ARG A 100 11.74 38.25 -12.36
N ASP A 101 11.44 37.37 -13.30
CA ASP A 101 10.77 37.76 -14.56
C ASP A 101 9.34 38.29 -14.33
N ARG A 102 8.77 38.03 -13.14
CA ARG A 102 7.49 38.59 -12.66
C ARG A 102 7.65 39.83 -11.79
N GLY A 103 8.85 40.39 -11.67
CA GLY A 103 9.15 41.53 -10.80
C GLY A 103 9.19 41.19 -9.30
N ILE A 104 9.31 39.90 -8.95
CA ILE A 104 9.41 39.42 -7.57
C ILE A 104 10.85 38.95 -7.33
N GLU A 105 11.67 39.83 -6.79
CA GLU A 105 13.11 39.57 -6.58
C GLU A 105 13.37 38.70 -5.34
N ILE A 106 13.24 37.38 -5.46
CA ILE A 106 13.56 36.45 -4.38
C ILE A 106 15.05 36.52 -4.02
N GLY A 107 15.36 36.84 -2.76
CA GLY A 107 16.74 36.97 -2.27
C GLY A 107 17.29 35.70 -1.64
N LYS A 108 16.42 34.85 -1.07
CA LYS A 108 16.79 33.57 -0.45
C LYS A 108 15.76 32.50 -0.82
N ILE A 109 16.25 31.28 -1.04
CA ILE A 109 15.41 30.08 -1.19
C ILE A 109 15.74 29.10 -0.08
N PHE A 110 14.70 28.48 0.45
CA PHE A 110 14.78 27.38 1.39
C PHE A 110 13.94 26.22 0.87
N GLN A 111 14.43 25.00 1.05
CA GLN A 111 13.70 23.78 0.69
C GLN A 111 13.20 23.08 1.96
N ARG A 112 12.03 22.43 1.85
CA ARG A 112 11.45 21.57 2.90
C ARG A 112 11.37 22.26 4.26
N VAL A 113 10.93 23.51 4.26
CA VAL A 113 10.83 24.32 5.47
C VAL A 113 9.74 23.75 6.35
N LYS A 114 10.06 23.50 7.62
CA LYS A 114 9.14 22.94 8.61
C LYS A 114 8.82 23.95 9.70
N GLY A 115 7.53 24.11 9.99
CA GLY A 115 7.02 24.90 11.10
C GLY A 115 6.26 24.00 12.07
N HIS A 116 6.43 24.24 13.37
CA HIS A 116 5.74 23.51 14.43
C HIS A 116 4.97 24.49 15.32
N LYS A 117 3.68 24.23 15.57
CA LYS A 117 2.88 25.07 16.47
C LYS A 117 1.79 24.26 17.17
N LYS A 118 1.83 24.22 18.50
CA LYS A 118 0.82 23.56 19.36
C LYS A 118 0.45 22.13 18.91
N GLY A 119 1.45 21.33 18.54
CA GLY A 119 1.25 19.95 18.09
C GLY A 119 0.86 19.79 16.62
N ASP A 120 0.61 20.88 15.89
CA ASP A 120 0.41 20.89 14.43
C ASP A 120 1.74 21.16 13.71
N THR A 121 1.87 20.65 12.49
CA THR A 121 3.06 20.78 11.66
C THR A 121 2.70 21.33 10.29
N MET A 122 3.62 22.11 9.73
CA MET A 122 3.53 22.62 8.37
C MET A 122 4.84 22.32 7.66
N GLU A 123 4.77 21.70 6.48
CA GLU A 123 5.92 21.55 5.58
C GLU A 123 5.63 22.32 4.29
N ILE A 124 6.65 23.01 3.80
CA ILE A 124 6.64 23.82 2.57
C ILE A 124 7.81 23.33 1.71
N ASP A 125 7.51 22.85 0.51
CA ASP A 125 8.51 22.23 -0.36
C ASP A 125 9.60 23.24 -0.76
N ILE A 126 9.20 24.43 -1.20
CA ILE A 126 10.11 25.54 -1.50
C ILE A 126 9.54 26.85 -0.94
N LEU A 127 10.38 27.60 -0.23
CA LEU A 127 10.07 28.92 0.31
C LEU A 127 11.04 29.96 -0.26
N GLY A 128 10.54 30.82 -1.14
CA GLY A 128 11.26 31.99 -1.64
C GLY A 128 11.00 33.20 -0.76
N VAL A 129 12.04 33.94 -0.40
CA VAL A 129 11.93 35.04 0.57
C VAL A 129 12.75 36.26 0.12
N ASN A 130 12.18 37.45 0.21
CA ASN A 130 12.92 38.71 0.21
C ASN A 130 12.36 39.67 1.29
N HIS A 131 12.65 40.97 1.18
CA HIS A 131 12.21 41.98 2.14
C HIS A 131 10.70 42.31 2.04
N GLU A 132 10.06 42.09 0.90
CA GLU A 132 8.64 42.42 0.64
C GLU A 132 7.74 41.18 0.55
N TYR A 133 8.24 40.09 -0.04
CA TYR A 133 7.52 38.90 -0.43
C TYR A 133 8.02 37.65 0.28
N VAL A 134 7.07 36.73 0.51
CA VAL A 134 7.33 35.33 0.77
C VAL A 134 6.50 34.51 -0.20
N VAL A 135 7.14 33.62 -0.96
CA VAL A 135 6.50 32.77 -1.94
C VAL A 135 6.60 31.33 -1.48
N LEU A 136 5.46 30.70 -1.23
CA LEU A 136 5.41 29.27 -0.95
C LEU A 136 5.14 28.55 -2.28
N VAL A 137 5.91 27.51 -2.56
CA VAL A 137 5.69 26.64 -3.72
C VAL A 137 5.43 25.22 -3.23
N GLU A 138 4.29 24.65 -3.60
CA GLU A 138 4.04 23.21 -3.51
C GLU A 138 4.51 22.53 -4.80
N VAL A 139 5.20 21.39 -4.68
CA VAL A 139 5.76 20.66 -5.82
C VAL A 139 5.18 19.25 -5.87
N LYS A 140 4.67 18.84 -7.04
CA LYS A 140 4.14 17.49 -7.28
C LYS A 140 4.67 16.89 -8.57
N SER A 141 4.83 15.57 -8.59
CA SER A 141 5.04 14.85 -9.86
C SER A 141 3.80 14.95 -10.74
N THR A 142 2.62 14.77 -10.14
CA THR A 142 1.33 14.95 -10.79
C THR A 142 0.52 15.89 -9.91
N LEU A 143 0.22 17.09 -10.41
CA LEU A 143 -0.51 18.10 -9.67
C LEU A 143 -2.02 17.91 -9.87
N GLY A 144 -2.71 17.56 -8.79
CA GLY A 144 -4.16 17.37 -8.74
C GLY A 144 -4.91 18.52 -8.05
N SER A 145 -6.23 18.47 -8.11
CA SER A 145 -7.09 19.50 -7.50
C SER A 145 -6.97 19.56 -5.97
N ASP A 146 -6.77 18.41 -5.32
CA ASP A 146 -6.65 18.36 -3.87
C ASP A 146 -5.32 18.94 -3.38
N ASP A 147 -4.22 18.74 -4.12
CA ASP A 147 -2.94 19.40 -3.83
C ASP A 147 -3.08 20.94 -3.80
N VAL A 148 -3.83 21.49 -4.75
CA VAL A 148 -4.11 22.93 -4.82
C VAL A 148 -4.92 23.38 -3.59
N LYS A 149 -5.99 22.65 -3.23
CA LYS A 149 -6.80 22.98 -2.05
C LYS A 149 -5.99 22.90 -0.76
N ASP A 150 -5.12 21.91 -0.64
CA ASP A 150 -4.26 21.68 0.51
C ASP A 150 -3.23 22.80 0.65
N HIS A 151 -2.64 23.22 -0.47
CA HIS A 151 -1.74 24.36 -0.50
C HIS A 151 -2.43 25.67 -0.14
N LEU A 152 -3.68 25.90 -0.58
CA LEU A 152 -4.46 27.07 -0.17
C LEU A 152 -4.73 27.10 1.34
N ARG A 153 -5.02 25.95 1.95
CA ARG A 153 -5.15 25.84 3.42
C ARG A 153 -3.82 26.13 4.11
N ARG A 154 -2.70 25.67 3.55
CA ARG A 154 -1.35 25.95 4.06
C ARG A 154 -1.05 27.44 4.04
N LEU A 155 -1.25 28.10 2.91
CA LEU A 155 -1.07 29.55 2.72
C LEU A 155 -1.88 30.36 3.74
N GLY A 156 -3.17 30.04 3.91
CA GLY A 156 -4.04 30.73 4.86
C GLY A 156 -3.64 30.61 6.33
N ARG A 157 -2.76 29.64 6.68
CA ARG A 157 -2.23 29.48 8.03
C ARG A 157 -0.75 29.84 8.13
N PHE A 158 -0.08 30.22 7.04
CA PHE A 158 1.37 30.37 6.99
C PHE A 158 1.92 31.30 8.07
N LYS A 159 1.38 32.52 8.19
CA LYS A 159 1.79 33.52 9.19
C LYS A 159 1.57 33.06 10.64
N ASN A 160 0.68 32.09 10.87
CA ASN A 160 0.54 31.50 12.20
C ASN A 160 1.77 30.64 12.53
N PHE A 161 2.31 29.90 11.56
CA PHE A 161 3.48 29.04 11.76
C PHE A 161 4.80 29.82 11.69
N PHE A 162 4.86 30.85 10.86
CA PHE A 162 6.05 31.67 10.64
C PHE A 162 5.74 33.16 10.88
N PRO A 163 5.53 33.58 12.14
CA PRO A 163 5.16 34.94 12.49
C PRO A 163 6.24 35.98 12.14
N GLU A 164 7.50 35.56 11.97
CA GLU A 164 8.61 36.40 11.52
C GLU A 164 8.44 36.99 10.11
N TYR A 165 7.43 36.52 9.36
CA TYR A 165 7.08 37.02 8.02
C TYR A 165 5.70 37.70 7.99
N ALA A 166 5.16 38.09 9.14
CA ALA A 166 3.82 38.67 9.23
C ALA A 166 3.63 39.96 8.42
N ASP A 167 4.70 40.75 8.29
CA ASP A 167 4.78 42.02 7.56
C ASP A 167 4.94 41.85 6.03
N ARG A 168 5.21 40.62 5.56
CA ARG A 168 5.46 40.33 4.14
C ARG A 168 4.19 39.93 3.40
N LYS A 169 4.20 40.19 2.09
CA LYS A 169 3.19 39.71 1.15
C LYS A 169 3.42 38.24 0.87
N VAL A 170 2.55 37.38 1.39
CA VAL A 170 2.61 35.94 1.15
C VAL A 170 1.93 35.64 -0.17
N LEU A 171 2.65 35.01 -1.10
CA LEU A 171 2.15 34.54 -2.38
C LEU A 171 2.26 33.02 -2.45
N GLY A 172 1.46 32.41 -3.31
CA GLY A 172 1.40 30.95 -3.48
C GLY A 172 1.69 30.54 -4.92
N ALA A 173 2.32 29.37 -5.05
CA ALA A 173 2.60 28.75 -6.31
C ALA A 173 2.46 27.23 -6.21
N VAL A 174 2.07 26.61 -7.31
CA VAL A 174 2.02 25.15 -7.46
C VAL A 174 2.85 24.74 -8.66
N ALA A 175 3.65 23.69 -8.51
CA ALA A 175 4.50 23.15 -9.56
C ALA A 175 4.16 21.69 -9.84
N GLY A 176 4.06 21.33 -11.11
CA GLY A 176 3.79 19.96 -11.56
C GLY A 176 4.71 19.52 -12.71
N ILE A 177 5.20 18.29 -12.68
CA ILE A 177 5.75 17.66 -13.91
C ILE A 177 4.61 17.39 -14.88
N VAL A 178 3.56 16.74 -14.38
CA VAL A 178 2.26 16.60 -15.04
C VAL A 178 1.24 17.42 -14.27
N ILE A 179 0.40 18.17 -14.97
CA ILE A 179 -0.73 18.90 -14.38
C ILE A 179 -2.00 18.28 -14.95
N GLU A 180 -2.88 17.80 -14.06
CA GLU A 180 -4.17 17.24 -14.49
C GLU A 180 -5.02 18.28 -15.21
N GLU A 181 -5.95 17.78 -16.03
CA GLU A 181 -6.84 18.64 -16.80
C GLU A 181 -7.59 19.62 -15.88
N ASN A 182 -7.70 20.88 -16.30
CA ASN A 182 -8.36 21.96 -15.56
C ASN A 182 -7.72 22.36 -14.21
N VAL A 183 -6.77 21.61 -13.66
CA VAL A 183 -6.11 21.95 -12.38
C VAL A 183 -5.29 23.22 -12.48
N GLY A 184 -4.54 23.41 -13.57
CA GLY A 184 -3.81 24.67 -13.79
C GLY A 184 -4.74 25.89 -13.85
N ARG A 185 -5.90 25.77 -14.52
CA ARG A 185 -6.91 26.83 -14.57
C ARG A 185 -7.55 27.08 -13.20
N PHE A 186 -7.79 26.01 -12.43
CA PHE A 186 -8.27 26.12 -11.07
C PHE A 186 -7.29 26.88 -10.18
N ALA A 187 -6.01 26.48 -10.15
CA ALA A 187 -4.96 27.15 -9.40
C ALA A 187 -4.79 28.63 -9.81
N TYR A 188 -4.80 28.92 -11.11
CA TYR A 188 -4.81 30.29 -11.64
C TYR A 188 -5.96 31.11 -11.04
N ARG A 189 -7.19 30.60 -11.06
CA ARG A 189 -8.37 31.30 -10.51
C ARG A 189 -8.30 31.51 -9.00
N GLN A 190 -7.56 30.68 -8.28
CA GLN A 190 -7.32 30.83 -6.84
C GLN A 190 -6.19 31.83 -6.52
N GLY A 191 -5.61 32.47 -7.55
CA GLY A 191 -4.56 33.46 -7.40
C GLY A 191 -3.18 32.86 -7.17
N LEU A 192 -2.96 31.61 -7.59
CA LEU A 192 -1.67 30.93 -7.50
C LEU A 192 -0.89 31.03 -8.81
N PHE A 193 0.43 31.17 -8.70
CA PHE A 193 1.30 30.88 -9.83
C PHE A 193 1.30 29.39 -10.14
N VAL A 194 1.32 29.04 -11.42
CA VAL A 194 1.30 27.67 -11.91
C VAL A 194 2.59 27.44 -12.67
N ILE A 195 3.43 26.56 -12.16
CA ILE A 195 4.73 26.21 -12.72
C ILE A 195 4.61 24.82 -13.34
N ALA A 196 5.07 24.66 -14.57
CA ALA A 196 5.07 23.38 -15.26
C ALA A 196 6.42 23.09 -15.88
N GLN A 197 6.71 21.80 -16.08
CA GLN A 197 7.83 21.38 -16.91
C GLN A 197 7.70 21.94 -18.34
N SER A 198 8.81 22.39 -18.90
CA SER A 198 8.91 22.85 -20.28
C SER A 198 10.29 22.50 -20.82
N GLY A 199 10.38 21.42 -21.59
CA GLY A 199 11.66 20.84 -22.01
C GLY A 199 12.49 20.42 -20.79
N ASP A 200 13.77 20.80 -20.77
CA ASP A 200 14.71 20.49 -19.69
C ASP A 200 14.63 21.45 -18.48
N ALA A 201 13.61 22.33 -18.46
CA ALA A 201 13.44 23.34 -17.41
C ALA A 201 11.97 23.46 -16.97
N VAL A 202 11.68 24.54 -16.24
CA VAL A 202 10.33 24.92 -15.80
C VAL A 202 9.95 26.32 -16.27
N LYS A 203 8.64 26.55 -16.44
CA LYS A 203 8.05 27.86 -16.79
C LYS A 203 6.79 28.14 -15.97
N ILE A 204 6.48 29.42 -15.79
CA ILE A 204 5.17 29.85 -15.28
C ILE A 204 4.17 29.82 -16.44
N LEU A 205 3.01 29.19 -16.24
CA LEU A 205 1.92 29.08 -17.21
C LEU A 205 0.92 30.25 -17.16
N ASN A 206 0.89 31.01 -16.06
CA ASN A 206 0.04 32.20 -15.97
C ASN A 206 0.40 33.19 -17.08
N ASP A 207 -0.59 33.91 -17.60
CA ASP A 207 -0.37 35.05 -18.48
C ASP A 207 0.22 36.27 -17.74
N GLU A 208 0.47 37.35 -18.47
CA GLU A 208 0.98 38.63 -17.94
C GLU A 208 -0.10 39.45 -17.22
N SER A 209 -1.37 39.22 -17.56
CA SER A 209 -2.51 39.87 -16.90
C SER A 209 -2.83 39.28 -15.53
N PHE A 210 -2.31 38.08 -15.23
CA PHE A 210 -2.44 37.43 -13.95
C PHE A 210 -2.04 38.35 -12.78
N ARG A 211 -2.84 38.30 -11.72
CA ARG A 211 -2.56 38.98 -10.45
C ARG A 211 -2.61 37.95 -9.33
N PRO A 212 -1.49 37.72 -8.61
CA PRO A 212 -1.48 36.75 -7.54
C PRO A 212 -2.31 37.26 -6.36
N LYS A 213 -2.97 36.33 -5.66
CA LYS A 213 -3.59 36.63 -4.38
C LYS A 213 -2.49 36.79 -3.32
N THR A 214 -2.75 37.59 -2.29
CA THR A 214 -1.88 37.71 -1.12
C THR A 214 -2.59 37.13 0.10
N TRP A 215 -1.87 36.41 0.96
CA TRP A 215 -2.37 35.75 2.18
C TRP A 215 -1.85 36.39 3.48
#